data_AF-A0A6G1FUP9-F1
#
_entry.id   AF-A0A6G1FUP9-F1
#
_cell.length_a   1.000
_cell.length_b   1.000
_cell.length_c   1.000
_cell.angle_alpha   90.00
_cell.angle_beta   90.00
_cell.angle_gamma   90.00
#
_symmetry.space_group_name_H-M   'P 1'
#
loop_
_entity.id
_entity.type
_entity.pdbx_description
1 polymer ?
#
loop_
_entity_poly.entity_id
_entity_poly.type
_entity_poly.pdbx_seq_one_letter_code
_entity_poly.pdbx_strand_id
1 'polypeptide(L)'
;MDDSIRDIESLNISIELSSDCDKYPAKQHAQHVARQLGVGKGIIFLSSGKDGNYEDSDTPVPFRVKRYFYYLSGVDEPNCSLIYNVSTDELVLSVPPRRTPRERFYLGSPLSESEALQRYDFDAVVEPVKFLERISKWFDTSDGDFYLLSFTELPSYLQLLYNKYYQRFNLCGLYPAINECRGIKDDHEIGLIKKANAISAKAHRAVLVNLRKFKNEFEIENQFLFTCRANRAKRQSYEVIAGAGQNAATLHYTANDQSFAKDRKQLVCMDAGCEWECYASDVTRTFPISGHWPSQEAEEIYYLVNNILRVCVGILKPGVNYRGVNFLAHQILVRCFLKLGIFHNGSVEEILQAGTSLVFLPHGLGHHMGLEVHDVSGRPLIYHTREDMAARQHLPAPDVGVLIKQPLVANKASEGLESGMIVTVEPGIYFNKPILSEYRKIEPHRSFLNTKVLDRYLHVGGVRIEDDILITDKGNENLTTAPKGEFALKIIRGDVDEHAKAPCEERMVVTPETAVETAIISFKLHHQRICRRWQESVYDPVKECSLVS
;
A
#
# COMPACT_ATOMS: atom_id res chain seq x y z
N MET A 1 -56.68 -22.99 -25.82
CA MET A 1 -55.64 -23.99 -26.06
C MET A 1 -54.61 -23.33 -26.94
N ASP A 2 -53.41 -22.99 -26.53
CA ASP A 2 -52.76 -23.02 -25.22
C ASP A 2 -51.60 -22.03 -25.38
N ASP A 3 -51.37 -21.22 -24.35
CA ASP A 3 -50.22 -20.33 -24.25
C ASP A 3 -48.97 -21.17 -24.03
N SER A 4 -47.93 -21.03 -24.87
CA SER A 4 -46.51 -21.08 -24.45
C SER A 4 -45.55 -21.21 -25.63
N ILE A 5 -45.16 -20.07 -26.21
CA ILE A 5 -43.79 -19.93 -26.73
C ILE A 5 -43.20 -18.78 -25.91
N ARG A 6 -42.50 -19.14 -24.83
CA ARG A 6 -41.68 -18.20 -24.07
C ARG A 6 -40.30 -18.15 -24.71
N ASP A 7 -39.88 -16.93 -24.98
CA ASP A 7 -38.52 -16.54 -25.30
C ASP A 7 -37.52 -17.15 -24.30
N ILE A 8 -36.52 -17.85 -24.81
CA ILE A 8 -35.30 -18.16 -24.06
C ILE A 8 -34.31 -17.03 -24.39
N GLU A 9 -34.51 -15.88 -23.75
CA GLU A 9 -33.47 -14.85 -23.64
C GLU A 9 -32.38 -15.38 -22.69
N SER A 10 -31.17 -15.57 -23.23
CA SER A 10 -29.91 -15.91 -22.55
C SER A 10 -29.98 -16.89 -21.38
N LEU A 11 -29.59 -18.14 -21.63
CA LEU A 11 -29.09 -19.04 -20.59
C LEU A 11 -27.76 -18.49 -20.03
N ASN A 12 -27.84 -17.78 -18.91
CA ASN A 12 -26.68 -17.57 -18.04
C ASN A 12 -26.40 -18.89 -17.31
N ILE A 13 -25.48 -19.68 -17.87
CA ILE A 13 -24.92 -20.84 -17.18
C ILE A 13 -23.89 -20.30 -16.19
N SER A 14 -24.29 -20.10 -14.93
CA SER A 14 -23.35 -19.97 -13.83
C SER A 14 -22.87 -21.38 -13.47
N ILE A 15 -21.66 -21.72 -13.89
CA ILE A 15 -20.97 -22.92 -13.39
C ILE A 15 -20.43 -22.54 -12.01
N GLU A 16 -21.16 -22.89 -10.95
CA GLU A 16 -20.54 -23.04 -9.63
C GLU A 16 -19.74 -24.33 -9.66
N LEU A 17 -18.43 -24.23 -9.88
CA LEU A 17 -17.52 -25.34 -9.67
C LEU A 17 -17.50 -25.64 -8.17
N SER A 18 -18.11 -26.74 -7.78
CA SER A 18 -17.96 -27.30 -6.44
C SER A 18 -16.53 -27.83 -6.27
N SER A 19 -15.67 -27.00 -5.71
CA SER A 19 -14.40 -27.33 -5.02
C SER A 19 -13.55 -28.46 -5.59
N ASP A 20 -12.63 -28.11 -6.48
CA ASP A 20 -11.25 -28.56 -6.36
C ASP A 20 -10.45 -27.30 -5.94
N CYS A 21 -9.63 -27.38 -4.88
CA CYS A 21 -8.88 -26.22 -4.36
C CYS A 21 -8.21 -25.44 -5.50
N ASP A 22 -8.57 -24.17 -5.69
CA ASP A 22 -7.81 -23.26 -6.56
C ASP A 22 -6.37 -23.24 -6.03
N LYS A 23 -5.49 -23.97 -6.70
CA LYS A 23 -4.07 -24.01 -6.38
C LYS A 23 -3.49 -22.60 -6.56
N TYR A 24 -2.43 -22.29 -5.83
CA TYR A 24 -1.64 -21.11 -6.16
C TYR A 24 -1.11 -21.23 -7.60
N PRO A 25 -1.25 -20.20 -8.45
CA PRO A 25 -0.93 -20.25 -9.89
C PRO A 25 0.58 -20.17 -10.18
N ALA A 26 1.38 -20.95 -9.45
CA ALA A 26 2.85 -20.94 -9.51
C ALA A 26 3.38 -21.12 -10.94
N LYS A 27 2.81 -22.10 -11.67
CA LYS A 27 3.19 -22.40 -13.05
C LYS A 27 2.94 -21.24 -14.00
N GLN A 28 1.75 -20.65 -13.92
CA GLN A 28 1.35 -19.51 -14.74
C GLN A 28 2.29 -18.33 -14.49
N HIS A 29 2.59 -18.01 -13.23
CA HIS A 29 3.56 -16.97 -12.89
C HIS A 29 4.94 -17.26 -13.49
N ALA A 30 5.43 -18.50 -13.41
CA ALA A 30 6.72 -18.87 -13.99
C ALA A 30 6.75 -18.73 -15.52
N GLN A 31 5.67 -19.14 -16.20
CA GLN A 31 5.49 -18.93 -17.64
C GLN A 31 5.45 -17.44 -18.00
N HIS A 32 4.79 -16.61 -17.21
CA HIS A 32 4.73 -15.16 -17.41
C HIS A 32 6.13 -14.53 -17.31
N VAL A 33 6.89 -14.87 -16.27
CA VAL A 33 8.26 -14.38 -16.09
C VAL A 33 9.17 -14.85 -17.22
N ALA A 34 9.07 -16.09 -17.67
CA ALA A 34 9.87 -16.58 -18.78
C ALA A 34 9.54 -15.89 -20.12
N ARG A 35 8.26 -15.59 -20.38
CA ARG A 35 7.83 -14.78 -21.53
C ARG A 35 8.39 -13.37 -21.43
N GLN A 36 8.33 -12.75 -20.26
CA GLN A 36 8.85 -11.40 -20.03
C GLN A 36 10.37 -11.33 -20.14
N LEU A 37 11.07 -12.40 -19.74
CA LEU A 37 12.51 -12.55 -19.92
C LEU A 37 12.91 -12.66 -21.41
N GLY A 38 11.98 -13.08 -22.28
CA GLY A 38 12.16 -13.12 -23.73
C GLY A 38 13.06 -14.27 -24.21
N VAL A 39 13.10 -15.38 -23.49
CA VAL A 39 14.03 -16.50 -23.74
C VAL A 39 13.27 -17.78 -24.11
N GLY A 40 13.82 -18.56 -25.04
CA GLY A 40 13.27 -19.87 -25.44
C GLY A 40 13.92 -21.07 -24.74
N LYS A 41 15.00 -20.82 -23.98
CA LYS A 41 15.74 -21.84 -23.23
C LYS A 41 16.40 -21.22 -22.01
N GLY A 42 16.52 -22.00 -20.95
CA GLY A 42 17.10 -21.53 -19.68
C GLY A 42 16.48 -22.20 -18.47
N ILE A 43 17.12 -22.00 -17.32
CA ILE A 43 16.57 -22.33 -16.00
C ILE A 43 16.41 -21.03 -15.21
N ILE A 44 15.22 -20.77 -14.69
CA ILE A 44 15.02 -19.74 -13.66
C ILE A 44 15.16 -20.43 -12.30
N PHE A 45 16.01 -19.91 -11.43
CA PHE A 45 16.25 -20.44 -10.09
C PHE A 45 15.96 -19.39 -9.01
N LEU A 46 15.23 -19.81 -7.97
CA LEU A 46 14.95 -19.00 -6.78
C LEU A 46 15.03 -19.86 -5.51
N SER A 47 15.29 -19.22 -4.37
CA SER A 47 15.29 -19.86 -3.04
C SER A 47 14.38 -19.13 -2.07
N SER A 48 13.72 -19.88 -1.18
CA SER A 48 12.81 -19.30 -0.16
C SER A 48 13.54 -18.53 0.93
N GLY A 49 14.85 -18.75 1.09
CA GLY A 49 15.63 -18.29 2.24
C GLY A 49 15.89 -19.43 3.21
N LYS A 50 16.66 -19.13 4.27
CA LYS A 50 17.00 -20.08 5.33
C LYS A 50 16.36 -19.62 6.63
N ASP A 51 15.93 -20.57 7.45
CA ASP A 51 15.68 -20.30 8.86
C ASP A 51 17.01 -20.23 9.63
N GLY A 52 16.93 -19.72 10.85
CA GLY A 52 18.09 -19.55 11.71
C GLY A 52 17.67 -19.05 13.08
N ASN A 53 18.63 -18.98 13.99
CA ASN A 53 18.42 -18.45 15.34
C ASN A 53 19.05 -17.06 15.48
N TYR A 54 18.63 -16.33 16.50
CA TYR A 54 19.33 -15.12 16.91
C TYR A 54 20.80 -15.45 17.23
N GLU A 55 21.69 -14.48 17.05
CA GLU A 55 23.11 -14.62 17.34
C GLU A 55 23.30 -15.12 18.79
N ASP A 56 24.15 -16.14 18.95
CA ASP A 56 24.42 -16.81 20.23
C ASP A 56 23.18 -17.31 21.00
N SER A 57 22.08 -17.62 20.30
CA SER A 57 20.82 -18.09 20.88
C SER A 57 20.30 -19.38 20.23
N ASP A 58 19.55 -20.17 20.99
CA ASP A 58 18.73 -21.27 20.46
C ASP A 58 17.32 -20.81 20.04
N THR A 59 17.00 -19.52 20.17
CA THR A 59 15.71 -18.94 19.81
C THR A 59 15.65 -18.66 18.29
N PRO A 60 14.69 -19.24 17.56
CA PRO A 60 14.53 -18.99 16.12
C PRO A 60 14.19 -17.54 15.81
N VAL A 61 14.83 -16.99 14.78
CA VAL A 61 14.40 -15.72 14.18
C VAL A 61 13.09 -15.96 13.43
N PRO A 62 12.07 -15.09 13.57
CA PRO A 62 10.86 -15.20 12.77
C PRO A 62 11.17 -15.24 11.27
N PHE A 63 10.89 -16.38 10.63
CA PHE A 63 11.13 -16.55 9.20
C PHE A 63 10.16 -15.71 8.37
N ARG A 64 10.70 -15.09 7.31
CA ARG A 64 9.97 -14.39 6.26
C ARG A 64 10.49 -14.88 4.91
N VAL A 65 9.60 -15.46 4.11
CA VAL A 65 9.94 -15.92 2.76
C VAL A 65 10.29 -14.75 1.84
N LYS A 66 11.27 -14.96 0.96
CA LYS A 66 11.60 -14.01 -0.10
C LYS A 66 10.46 -13.87 -1.11
N ARG A 67 10.02 -12.64 -1.39
CA ARG A 67 8.83 -12.40 -2.25
C ARG A 67 8.96 -12.86 -3.68
N TYR A 68 10.15 -12.81 -4.28
CA TYR A 68 10.35 -13.35 -5.62
C TYR A 68 10.14 -14.86 -5.68
N PHE A 69 10.66 -15.59 -4.68
CA PHE A 69 10.41 -17.02 -4.57
C PHE A 69 8.94 -17.31 -4.31
N TYR A 70 8.32 -16.55 -3.39
CA TYR A 70 6.91 -16.72 -3.08
C TYR A 70 6.03 -16.48 -4.32
N TYR A 71 6.32 -15.45 -5.11
CA TYR A 71 5.60 -15.18 -6.37
C TYR A 71 5.60 -16.38 -7.32
N LEU A 72 6.71 -17.11 -7.45
CA LEU A 72 6.77 -18.28 -8.35
C LEU A 72 6.39 -19.61 -7.69
N SER A 73 5.96 -19.62 -6.42
CA SER A 73 5.74 -20.87 -5.69
C SER A 73 4.52 -20.91 -4.78
N GLY A 74 4.12 -19.78 -4.19
CA GLY A 74 3.15 -19.70 -3.09
C GLY A 74 3.64 -20.28 -1.76
N VAL A 75 4.88 -20.77 -1.68
CA VAL A 75 5.37 -21.53 -0.52
C VAL A 75 5.99 -20.60 0.51
N ASP A 76 5.41 -20.51 1.72
CA ASP A 76 5.98 -19.79 2.90
C ASP A 76 6.71 -20.75 3.85
N GLU A 77 7.67 -21.52 3.32
CA GLU A 77 8.51 -22.46 4.09
C GLU A 77 10.00 -22.17 3.88
N PRO A 78 10.84 -22.26 4.92
CA PRO A 78 12.28 -22.06 4.79
C PRO A 78 12.94 -23.23 4.04
N ASN A 79 14.17 -23.00 3.58
CA ASN A 79 15.06 -24.01 3.00
C ASN A 79 14.50 -24.71 1.74
N CYS A 80 13.61 -24.04 1.01
CA CYS A 80 13.11 -24.51 -0.27
C CYS A 80 13.90 -23.89 -1.43
N SER A 81 13.91 -24.57 -2.57
CA SER A 81 14.49 -24.07 -3.83
C SER A 81 13.55 -24.38 -4.98
N LEU A 82 13.54 -23.55 -6.01
CA LEU A 82 12.64 -23.67 -7.15
C LEU A 82 13.46 -23.58 -8.44
N ILE A 83 13.18 -24.45 -9.40
CA ILE A 83 13.60 -24.26 -10.79
C ILE A 83 12.40 -24.23 -11.71
N TYR A 84 12.46 -23.37 -12.72
CA TYR A 84 11.60 -23.43 -13.89
C TYR A 84 12.44 -23.63 -15.14
N ASN A 85 12.26 -24.77 -15.82
CA ASN A 85 12.91 -25.06 -17.09
C ASN A 85 12.04 -24.55 -18.24
N VAL A 86 12.53 -23.50 -18.90
CA VAL A 86 11.81 -22.82 -19.97
C VAL A 86 11.60 -23.73 -21.18
N SER A 87 12.57 -24.58 -21.50
CA SER A 87 12.53 -25.42 -22.71
C SER A 87 11.54 -26.58 -22.59
N THR A 88 11.42 -27.16 -21.41
CA THR A 88 10.51 -28.28 -21.17
C THR A 88 9.19 -27.85 -20.57
N ASP A 89 9.02 -26.55 -20.29
CA ASP A 89 7.94 -26.02 -19.48
C ASP A 89 7.74 -26.89 -18.23
N GLU A 90 8.75 -26.99 -17.36
CA GLU A 90 8.70 -27.80 -16.12
C GLU A 90 9.05 -26.93 -14.90
N LEU A 91 8.14 -26.81 -13.93
CA LEU A 91 8.30 -26.12 -12.66
C LEU A 91 8.48 -27.15 -11.54
N VAL A 92 9.65 -27.13 -10.91
CA VAL A 92 10.04 -28.11 -9.90
C VAL A 92 10.40 -27.42 -8.60
N LEU A 93 9.76 -27.83 -7.51
CA LEU A 93 10.08 -27.41 -6.16
C LEU A 93 10.99 -28.45 -5.48
N SER A 94 12.06 -27.99 -4.84
CA SER A 94 12.79 -28.75 -3.83
C SER A 94 12.28 -28.36 -2.45
N VAL A 95 11.80 -29.34 -1.70
CA VAL A 95 11.48 -29.20 -0.27
C VAL A 95 12.63 -29.73 0.60
N PRO A 96 12.74 -29.32 1.88
CA PRO A 96 13.72 -29.88 2.80
C PRO A 96 13.56 -31.40 2.95
N PRO A 97 14.65 -32.14 3.28
CA PRO A 97 14.55 -33.56 3.57
C PRO A 97 13.53 -33.86 4.66
N ARG A 98 12.96 -35.07 4.63
CA ARG A 98 12.03 -35.51 5.67
C ARG A 98 12.72 -35.48 7.03
N ARG A 99 12.08 -34.82 8.00
CA ARG A 99 12.51 -34.81 9.40
C ARG A 99 12.48 -36.22 10.00
N THR A 100 13.50 -36.54 10.79
CA THR A 100 13.55 -37.75 11.61
C THR A 100 12.37 -37.81 12.58
N PRO A 101 11.99 -38.99 13.13
CA PRO A 101 10.93 -39.07 14.14
C PRO A 101 11.15 -38.14 15.33
N ARG A 102 12.41 -37.94 15.76
CA ARG A 102 12.77 -37.01 16.82
C ARG A 102 12.49 -35.57 16.42
N GLU A 103 12.97 -35.11 15.27
CA GLU A 103 12.74 -33.74 14.82
C GLU A 103 11.24 -33.43 14.62
N ARG A 104 10.46 -34.40 14.11
CA ARG A 104 9.00 -34.24 13.99
C ARG A 104 8.32 -34.07 15.35
N PHE A 105 8.82 -34.74 16.39
CA PHE A 105 8.32 -34.58 17.76
C PHE A 105 8.55 -33.15 18.28
N TYR A 106 9.69 -32.53 17.95
CA TYR A 106 10.02 -31.17 18.44
C TYR A 106 9.48 -30.04 17.56
N LEU A 107 9.51 -30.20 16.24
CA LEU A 107 9.33 -29.10 15.28
C LEU A 107 8.11 -29.28 14.37
N GLY A 108 7.39 -30.39 14.50
CA GLY A 108 6.34 -30.79 13.56
C GLY A 108 6.89 -31.31 12.23
N SER A 109 6.01 -31.63 11.30
CA SER A 109 6.39 -32.07 9.95
C SER A 109 6.51 -30.87 9.02
N PRO A 110 7.56 -30.80 8.17
CA PRO A 110 7.61 -29.79 7.11
C PRO A 110 6.56 -30.11 6.03
N LEU A 111 6.36 -29.17 5.11
CA LEU A 111 5.56 -29.38 3.90
C LEU A 111 6.00 -30.66 3.18
N SER A 112 5.06 -31.60 3.01
CA SER A 112 5.31 -32.83 2.27
C SER A 112 5.16 -32.63 0.76
N GLU A 113 5.75 -33.54 -0.03
CA GLU A 113 5.63 -33.56 -1.49
C GLU A 113 4.16 -33.59 -1.95
N SER A 114 3.32 -34.42 -1.31
CA SER A 114 1.90 -34.56 -1.63
C SER A 114 1.10 -33.30 -1.28
N GLU A 115 1.38 -32.69 -0.13
CA GLU A 115 0.70 -31.44 0.27
C GLU A 115 1.09 -30.29 -0.66
N ALA A 116 2.36 -30.22 -1.07
CA ALA A 116 2.84 -29.22 -2.01
C ALA A 116 2.14 -29.35 -3.37
N LEU A 117 2.09 -30.56 -3.94
CA LEU A 117 1.40 -30.82 -5.21
C LEU A 117 -0.11 -30.57 -5.15
N GLN A 118 -0.73 -30.71 -3.98
CA GLN A 118 -2.15 -30.43 -3.79
C GLN A 118 -2.45 -28.93 -3.73
N ARG A 119 -1.56 -28.12 -3.14
CA ARG A 119 -1.79 -26.70 -2.86
C ARG A 119 -1.25 -25.76 -3.93
N TYR A 120 -0.21 -26.17 -4.63
CA TYR A 120 0.54 -25.31 -5.53
C TYR A 120 0.69 -26.00 -6.89
N ASP A 121 0.66 -25.20 -7.96
CA ASP A 121 0.73 -25.70 -9.33
C ASP A 121 2.17 -26.02 -9.77
N PHE A 122 2.73 -27.11 -9.24
CA PHE A 122 4.05 -27.65 -9.61
C PHE A 122 3.92 -28.92 -10.46
N ASP A 123 4.84 -29.10 -11.42
CA ASP A 123 4.95 -30.35 -12.18
C ASP A 123 5.60 -31.46 -11.34
N ALA A 124 6.54 -31.09 -10.46
CA ALA A 124 7.17 -32.02 -9.54
C ALA A 124 7.62 -31.34 -8.25
N VAL A 125 7.59 -32.11 -7.17
CA VAL A 125 8.18 -31.75 -5.87
C VAL A 125 9.15 -32.85 -5.49
N VAL A 126 10.40 -32.49 -5.18
CA VAL A 126 11.49 -33.45 -4.98
C VAL A 126 12.37 -33.10 -3.79
N GLU A 127 13.15 -34.07 -3.33
CA GLU A 127 14.21 -33.84 -2.34
C GLU A 127 15.46 -33.19 -2.99
N PRO A 128 16.32 -32.52 -2.20
CA PRO A 128 17.45 -31.74 -2.73
C PRO A 128 18.44 -32.52 -3.61
N VAL A 129 18.63 -33.82 -3.35
CA VAL A 129 19.53 -34.67 -4.15
C VAL A 129 19.00 -34.82 -5.59
N LYS A 130 17.72 -35.19 -5.74
CA LYS A 130 17.07 -35.30 -7.05
C LYS A 130 16.98 -33.95 -7.76
N PHE A 131 16.83 -32.88 -7.00
CA PHE A 131 16.85 -31.52 -7.53
C PHE A 131 18.22 -31.16 -8.15
N LEU A 132 19.31 -31.47 -7.43
CA LEU A 132 20.67 -31.28 -7.94
C LEU A 132 20.97 -32.15 -9.18
N GLU A 133 20.51 -33.39 -9.20
CA GLU A 133 20.66 -34.28 -10.36
C GLU A 133 20.00 -33.68 -11.61
N ARG A 134 18.79 -33.11 -11.47
CA ARG A 134 18.08 -32.43 -12.56
C ARG A 134 18.86 -31.23 -13.10
N ILE A 135 19.34 -30.35 -12.22
CA ILE A 135 20.14 -29.18 -12.61
C ILE A 135 21.45 -29.60 -13.28
N SER A 136 22.15 -30.60 -12.72
CA SER A 136 23.42 -31.09 -13.27
C SER A 136 23.23 -31.67 -14.67
N LYS A 137 22.22 -32.53 -14.84
CA LYS A 137 21.87 -33.09 -16.15
C LYS A 137 21.51 -31.99 -17.16
N TRP A 138 20.80 -30.95 -16.74
CA TRP A 138 20.47 -29.83 -17.62
C TRP A 138 21.73 -29.08 -18.06
N PHE A 139 22.68 -28.79 -17.16
CA PHE A 139 23.95 -28.15 -17.55
C PHE A 139 24.74 -28.98 -18.57
N ASP A 140 24.69 -30.30 -18.48
CA ASP A 140 25.39 -31.21 -19.40
C ASP A 140 24.70 -31.37 -20.77
N THR A 141 23.40 -31.08 -20.87
CA THR A 141 22.58 -31.36 -22.07
C THR A 141 21.99 -30.12 -22.76
N SER A 142 22.06 -28.96 -22.11
CA SER A 142 21.56 -27.69 -22.61
C SER A 142 22.68 -26.65 -22.63
N ASP A 143 22.59 -25.70 -23.56
CA ASP A 143 23.46 -24.52 -23.67
C ASP A 143 22.76 -23.21 -23.23
N GLY A 144 21.57 -23.30 -22.63
CA GLY A 144 20.85 -22.13 -22.11
C GLY A 144 21.49 -21.51 -20.86
N ASP A 145 21.03 -20.31 -20.51
CA ASP A 145 21.47 -19.58 -19.32
C ASP A 145 20.73 -20.05 -18.05
N PHE A 146 21.41 -19.93 -16.93
CA PHE A 146 20.90 -20.16 -15.58
C PHE A 146 20.64 -18.79 -14.92
N TYR A 147 19.38 -18.41 -14.83
CA TYR A 147 18.91 -17.12 -14.34
C TYR A 147 18.65 -17.17 -12.83
N LEU A 148 19.20 -16.21 -12.09
CA LEU A 148 19.04 -16.07 -10.65
C LEU A 148 19.16 -14.60 -10.24
N LEU A 149 18.65 -14.23 -9.06
CA LEU A 149 18.68 -12.84 -8.61
C LEU A 149 20.01 -12.42 -7.98
N SER A 150 20.66 -13.34 -7.25
CA SER A 150 21.96 -13.10 -6.65
C SER A 150 22.72 -14.41 -6.41
N PHE A 151 24.04 -14.38 -6.54
CA PHE A 151 24.90 -15.51 -6.18
C PHE A 151 24.81 -15.90 -4.70
N THR A 152 24.45 -14.95 -3.82
CA THR A 152 24.26 -15.24 -2.39
C THR A 152 23.06 -16.14 -2.13
N GLU A 153 22.17 -16.30 -3.11
CA GLU A 153 21.02 -17.20 -3.01
C GLU A 153 21.34 -18.64 -3.39
N LEU A 154 22.48 -18.89 -4.03
CA LEU A 154 22.88 -20.25 -4.41
C LEU A 154 23.23 -21.06 -3.17
N PRO A 155 22.51 -22.17 -2.91
CA PRO A 155 22.92 -23.13 -1.90
C PRO A 155 24.34 -23.63 -2.18
N SER A 156 25.09 -23.94 -1.12
CA SER A 156 26.49 -24.37 -1.23
C SER A 156 26.68 -25.55 -2.19
N TYR A 157 25.70 -26.46 -2.29
CA TYR A 157 25.77 -27.59 -3.21
C TYR A 157 25.69 -27.18 -4.70
N LEU A 158 25.11 -26.03 -5.05
CA LEU A 158 25.10 -25.49 -6.41
C LEU A 158 26.33 -24.61 -6.73
N GLN A 159 27.10 -24.18 -5.71
CA GLN A 159 28.29 -23.36 -5.94
C GLN A 159 29.38 -24.09 -6.74
N LEU A 160 29.43 -25.42 -6.67
CA LEU A 160 30.34 -26.22 -7.50
C LEU A 160 29.99 -26.12 -8.99
N LEU A 161 28.69 -26.06 -9.33
CA LEU A 161 28.24 -25.87 -10.72
C LEU A 161 28.57 -24.47 -11.23
N TYR A 162 28.48 -23.47 -10.35
CA TYR A 162 28.91 -22.11 -10.69
C TYR A 162 30.38 -22.07 -11.13
N ASN A 163 31.29 -22.68 -10.37
CA ASN A 163 32.71 -22.69 -10.73
C ASN A 163 32.98 -23.35 -12.09
N LYS A 164 32.18 -24.35 -12.48
CA LYS A 164 32.30 -25.05 -13.77
C LYS A 164 31.66 -24.29 -14.93
N TYR A 165 30.55 -23.59 -14.69
CA TYR A 165 29.67 -23.03 -15.74
C TYR A 165 29.40 -21.52 -15.59
N TYR A 166 30.26 -20.77 -14.89
CA TYR A 166 30.01 -19.37 -14.50
C TYR A 166 29.56 -18.45 -15.65
N GLN A 167 30.04 -18.67 -16.88
CA GLN A 167 29.67 -17.90 -18.08
C GLN A 167 28.18 -18.00 -18.45
N ARG A 168 27.49 -19.04 -17.96
CA ARG A 168 26.06 -19.28 -18.22
C ARG A 168 25.16 -18.73 -17.11
N PHE A 169 25.72 -18.17 -16.03
CA PHE A 169 24.92 -17.59 -14.95
C PHE A 169 24.56 -16.14 -15.26
N ASN A 170 23.26 -15.87 -15.34
CA ASN A 170 22.73 -14.55 -15.69
C ASN A 170 22.02 -13.91 -14.49
N LEU A 171 22.60 -12.81 -13.99
CA LEU A 171 22.06 -12.04 -12.87
C LEU A 171 21.24 -10.81 -13.28
N CYS A 172 21.28 -10.43 -14.55
CA CYS A 172 20.75 -9.15 -15.00
C CYS A 172 19.33 -9.27 -15.55
N GLY A 173 18.99 -10.39 -16.20
CA GLY A 173 17.72 -10.54 -16.91
C GLY A 173 16.52 -10.81 -15.99
N LEU A 174 16.70 -11.60 -14.93
CA LEU A 174 15.57 -12.10 -14.13
C LEU A 174 14.87 -11.00 -13.33
N TYR A 175 15.65 -10.14 -12.68
CA TYR A 175 15.14 -9.08 -11.81
C TYR A 175 14.15 -8.12 -12.50
N PRO A 176 14.47 -7.51 -13.65
CA PRO A 176 13.52 -6.64 -14.35
C PRO A 176 12.30 -7.43 -14.87
N ALA A 177 12.48 -8.67 -15.32
CA ALA A 177 11.38 -9.48 -15.84
C ALA A 177 10.35 -9.82 -14.76
N ILE A 178 10.80 -10.28 -13.58
CA ILE A 178 9.89 -10.61 -12.47
C ILE A 178 9.23 -9.36 -11.87
N ASN A 179 9.90 -8.20 -11.90
CA ASN A 179 9.32 -6.94 -11.44
C ASN A 179 8.18 -6.45 -12.35
N GLU A 180 8.31 -6.58 -13.67
CA GLU A 180 7.22 -6.27 -14.59
C GLU A 180 6.01 -7.19 -14.36
N CYS A 181 6.24 -8.49 -14.18
CA CYS A 181 5.15 -9.44 -13.91
C CYS A 181 4.45 -9.14 -12.58
N ARG A 182 5.20 -8.91 -11.49
CA ARG A 182 4.61 -8.54 -10.18
C ARG A 182 3.88 -7.21 -10.19
N GLY A 183 4.21 -6.31 -11.12
CA GLY A 183 3.54 -5.02 -11.28
C GLY A 183 2.07 -5.15 -11.68
N ILE A 184 1.70 -6.23 -12.38
CA ILE A 184 0.35 -6.49 -12.88
C ILE A 184 -0.21 -7.74 -12.20
N LYS A 185 -1.22 -7.55 -11.36
CA LYS A 185 -1.78 -8.63 -10.54
C LYS A 185 -2.77 -9.45 -11.36
N ASP A 186 -2.71 -10.77 -11.19
CA ASP A 186 -3.76 -11.65 -11.68
C ASP A 186 -4.96 -11.71 -10.71
N ASP A 187 -6.01 -12.44 -11.10
CA ASP A 187 -7.24 -12.57 -10.32
C ASP A 187 -7.02 -13.24 -8.95
N HIS A 188 -6.07 -14.18 -8.85
CA HIS A 188 -5.73 -14.85 -7.60
C HIS A 188 -5.05 -13.87 -6.64
N GLU A 189 -4.05 -13.12 -7.13
CA GLU A 189 -3.36 -12.08 -6.38
C GLU A 189 -4.32 -10.98 -5.90
N ILE A 190 -5.20 -10.50 -6.79
CA ILE A 190 -6.25 -9.52 -6.47
C ILE A 190 -7.16 -10.08 -5.36
N GLY A 191 -7.54 -11.36 -5.43
CA GLY A 191 -8.34 -12.02 -4.40
C GLY A 191 -7.70 -11.99 -3.01
N LEU A 192 -6.38 -12.26 -2.93
CA LEU A 192 -5.61 -12.23 -1.68
C LEU A 192 -5.47 -10.80 -1.14
N ILE A 193 -5.25 -9.81 -2.00
CA ILE A 193 -5.18 -8.38 -1.59
C ILE A 193 -6.56 -7.88 -1.12
N LYS A 194 -7.65 -8.26 -1.80
CA LYS A 194 -9.03 -7.98 -1.35
C LYS A 194 -9.30 -8.58 0.04
N LYS A 195 -8.77 -9.78 0.30
CA LYS A 195 -8.87 -10.42 1.63
C LYS A 195 -8.11 -9.64 2.70
N ALA A 196 -6.88 -9.22 2.41
CA ALA A 196 -6.08 -8.37 3.30
C ALA A 196 -6.81 -7.05 3.61
N ASN A 197 -7.30 -6.36 2.58
CA ASN A 197 -8.08 -5.12 2.71
C ASN A 197 -9.32 -5.29 3.58
N ALA A 198 -10.09 -6.37 3.40
CA ALA A 198 -11.28 -6.63 4.18
C ALA A 198 -10.98 -6.84 5.68
N ILE A 199 -9.87 -7.53 5.99
CA ILE A 199 -9.43 -7.72 7.38
C ILE A 199 -8.94 -6.40 7.98
N SER A 200 -8.12 -5.64 7.24
CA SER A 200 -7.64 -4.32 7.65
C SER A 200 -8.80 -3.36 7.90
N ALA A 201 -9.81 -3.31 7.02
CA ALA A 201 -11.01 -2.50 7.20
C ALA A 201 -11.79 -2.88 8.46
N LYS A 202 -11.87 -4.17 8.79
CA LYS A 202 -12.47 -4.65 10.04
C LYS A 202 -11.67 -4.21 11.26
N ALA A 203 -10.33 -4.25 11.18
CA ALA A 203 -9.44 -3.79 12.25
C ALA A 203 -9.52 -2.27 12.46
N HIS A 204 -9.50 -1.48 11.39
CA HIS A 204 -9.77 -0.03 11.42
C HIS A 204 -11.09 0.28 12.12
N ARG A 205 -12.17 -0.41 11.74
CA ARG A 205 -13.48 -0.26 12.39
C ARG A 205 -13.43 -0.61 13.88
N ALA A 206 -12.77 -1.70 14.26
CA ALA A 206 -12.69 -2.13 15.66
C ALA A 206 -11.97 -1.11 16.55
N VAL A 207 -10.95 -0.42 16.00
CA VAL A 207 -10.31 0.73 16.64
C VAL A 207 -11.33 1.86 16.83
N LEU A 208 -12.05 2.26 15.78
CA LEU A 208 -13.03 3.36 15.86
C LEU A 208 -14.12 3.10 16.91
N VAL A 209 -14.65 1.87 16.99
CA VAL A 209 -15.66 1.46 17.98
C VAL A 209 -15.17 1.64 19.42
N ASN A 210 -13.89 1.37 19.68
CA ASN A 210 -13.32 1.39 21.03
C ASN A 210 -12.54 2.67 21.36
N LEU A 211 -12.36 3.57 20.38
CA LEU A 211 -11.45 4.71 20.46
C LEU A 211 -11.60 5.56 21.73
N ARG A 212 -12.84 5.86 22.14
CA ARG A 212 -13.12 6.69 23.32
C ARG A 212 -12.70 6.04 24.66
N LYS A 213 -12.48 4.72 24.67
CA LYS A 213 -12.02 3.98 25.85
C LYS A 213 -10.50 4.05 26.00
N PHE A 214 -9.79 4.22 24.89
CA PHE A 214 -8.34 4.22 24.86
C PHE A 214 -7.74 5.45 25.55
N LYS A 215 -6.53 5.30 26.09
CA LYS A 215 -5.77 6.27 26.87
C LYS A 215 -4.44 6.65 26.22
N ASN A 216 -3.98 5.86 25.26
CA ASN A 216 -2.71 6.04 24.56
C ASN A 216 -2.74 5.40 23.16
N GLU A 217 -1.70 5.69 22.39
CA GLU A 217 -1.50 5.18 21.03
C GLU A 217 -1.32 3.64 21.01
N PHE A 218 -0.69 3.05 22.03
CA PHE A 218 -0.44 1.61 22.13
C PHE A 218 -1.73 0.77 22.15
N GLU A 219 -2.79 1.26 22.78
CA GLU A 219 -4.08 0.57 22.79
C GLU A 219 -4.75 0.53 21.40
N ILE A 220 -4.51 1.54 20.57
CA ILE A 220 -4.93 1.54 19.17
C ILE A 220 -4.22 0.43 18.40
N GLU A 221 -2.88 0.39 18.51
CA GLU A 221 -2.06 -0.66 17.89
C GLU A 221 -2.55 -2.05 18.32
N ASN A 222 -2.70 -2.29 19.63
CA ASN A 222 -3.13 -3.60 20.13
C ASN A 222 -4.50 -4.02 19.61
N GLN A 223 -5.48 -3.09 19.56
CA GLN A 223 -6.80 -3.41 19.02
C GLN A 223 -6.73 -3.80 17.54
N PHE A 224 -5.91 -3.09 16.76
CA PHE A 224 -5.69 -3.41 15.35
C PHE A 224 -5.06 -4.80 15.19
N LEU A 225 -3.93 -5.05 15.88
CA LEU A 225 -3.22 -6.32 15.87
C LEU A 225 -4.11 -7.50 16.30
N PHE A 226 -4.86 -7.33 17.38
CA PHE A 226 -5.81 -8.32 17.88
C PHE A 226 -6.85 -8.67 16.80
N THR A 227 -7.44 -7.66 16.16
CA THR A 227 -8.49 -7.87 15.18
C THR A 227 -7.95 -8.60 13.94
N CYS A 228 -6.77 -8.23 13.44
CA CYS A 228 -6.13 -8.94 12.32
C CYS A 228 -5.90 -10.43 12.65
N ARG A 229 -5.29 -10.70 13.81
CA ARG A 229 -4.99 -12.08 14.25
C ARG A 229 -6.26 -12.91 14.49
N ALA A 230 -7.29 -12.31 15.08
CA ALA A 230 -8.59 -12.95 15.26
C ALA A 230 -9.26 -13.32 13.93
N ASN A 231 -8.91 -12.65 12.83
CA ASN A 231 -9.34 -12.96 11.47
C ASN A 231 -8.28 -13.74 10.67
N ARG A 232 -7.31 -14.37 11.36
CA ARG A 232 -6.24 -15.23 10.84
C ARG A 232 -5.16 -14.52 10.00
N ALA A 233 -5.19 -13.19 9.87
CA ALA A 233 -4.06 -12.44 9.34
C ALA A 233 -2.97 -12.42 10.42
N LYS A 234 -2.01 -13.35 10.31
CA LYS A 234 -0.99 -13.60 11.34
C LYS A 234 -0.03 -12.43 11.50
N ARG A 235 0.20 -11.68 10.43
CA ARG A 235 1.24 -10.66 10.31
C ARG A 235 0.64 -9.38 9.74
N GLN A 236 1.28 -8.27 10.08
CA GLN A 236 1.02 -6.99 9.41
C GLN A 236 1.93 -6.81 8.21
N SER A 237 1.52 -5.96 7.28
CA SER A 237 2.32 -5.59 6.11
C SER A 237 3.51 -4.71 6.51
N TYR A 238 3.34 -3.90 7.56
CA TYR A 238 4.32 -3.01 8.16
C TYR A 238 3.95 -2.77 9.63
N GLU A 239 4.81 -2.09 10.39
CA GLU A 239 4.52 -1.71 11.78
C GLU A 239 3.36 -0.71 11.82
N VAL A 240 2.43 -0.88 12.76
CA VAL A 240 1.29 0.04 12.91
C VAL A 240 1.82 1.42 13.28
N ILE A 241 1.31 2.44 12.61
CA ILE A 241 1.57 3.84 12.92
C ILE A 241 0.32 4.42 13.57
N ALA A 242 0.39 4.78 14.84
CA ALA A 242 -0.72 5.41 15.57
C ALA A 242 -0.27 6.77 16.13
N GLY A 243 -0.08 7.76 15.26
CA GLY A 243 0.41 9.07 15.66
C GLY A 243 -0.70 10.00 16.18
N ALA A 244 -0.68 10.34 17.47
CA ALA A 244 -1.62 11.29 18.09
C ALA A 244 -1.08 12.72 18.18
N GLY A 245 -1.92 13.70 17.85
CA GLY A 245 -1.57 15.13 17.84
C GLY A 245 -0.32 15.39 17.00
N GLN A 246 0.74 15.96 17.59
CA GLN A 246 1.99 16.25 16.86
C GLN A 246 2.66 15.01 16.25
N ASN A 247 2.46 13.82 16.82
CA ASN A 247 3.03 12.58 16.28
C ASN A 247 2.42 12.23 14.92
N ALA A 248 1.20 12.69 14.62
CA ALA A 248 0.59 12.56 13.30
C ALA A 248 1.39 13.29 12.20
N ALA A 249 2.31 14.20 12.56
CA ALA A 249 3.22 14.88 11.64
C ALA A 249 4.53 14.11 11.39
N THR A 250 4.69 12.91 11.95
CA THR A 250 5.84 12.02 11.76
C THR A 250 5.40 10.84 10.90
N LEU A 251 5.90 10.75 9.67
CA LEU A 251 5.34 9.87 8.64
C LEU A 251 5.38 8.38 9.01
N HIS A 252 6.52 7.90 9.53
CA HIS A 252 6.74 6.52 9.97
C HIS A 252 6.89 6.46 11.50
N TYR A 253 5.90 6.98 12.23
CA TYR A 253 5.89 6.96 13.68
C TYR A 253 5.49 5.58 14.22
N THR A 254 6.42 4.82 14.79
CA THR A 254 6.15 3.47 15.30
C THR A 254 6.33 3.32 16.81
N ALA A 255 6.69 4.40 17.52
CA ALA A 255 6.87 4.33 18.98
C ALA A 255 5.55 4.04 19.71
N ASN A 256 4.43 4.56 19.21
CA ASN A 256 3.05 4.29 19.69
C ASN A 256 2.90 4.32 21.21
N ASP A 257 3.62 5.18 21.92
CA ASP A 257 3.76 5.12 23.38
C ASP A 257 3.21 6.37 24.09
N GLN A 258 2.63 7.33 23.36
CA GLN A 258 2.15 8.57 23.98
C GLN A 258 0.72 8.45 24.50
N SER A 259 0.52 9.05 25.68
CA SER A 259 -0.80 9.22 26.28
C SER A 259 -1.61 10.31 25.56
N PHE A 260 -2.91 10.08 25.40
CA PHE A 260 -3.85 11.09 24.88
C PHE A 260 -4.13 12.23 25.88
N ALA A 261 -4.07 11.93 27.19
CA ALA A 261 -4.32 12.92 28.22
C ALA A 261 -3.18 13.94 28.30
N LYS A 262 -1.93 13.47 28.13
CA LYS A 262 -0.75 14.33 28.07
C LYS A 262 -0.82 15.21 26.83
N ASP A 263 -0.60 16.51 27.01
CA ASP A 263 -0.72 17.55 25.96
C ASP A 263 -2.10 17.64 25.29
N ARG A 264 -3.13 16.99 25.87
CA ARG A 264 -4.52 16.99 25.38
C ARG A 264 -4.59 16.67 23.88
N LYS A 265 -4.04 15.52 23.46
CA LYS A 265 -4.10 15.08 22.05
C LYS A 265 -5.56 14.98 21.61
N GLN A 266 -5.86 15.46 20.40
CA GLN A 266 -7.24 15.56 19.90
C GLN A 266 -7.51 14.72 18.66
N LEU A 267 -6.48 14.43 17.87
CA LEU A 267 -6.53 13.66 16.62
C LEU A 267 -5.55 12.50 16.69
N VAL A 268 -5.86 11.44 15.95
CA VAL A 268 -4.94 10.35 15.64
C VAL A 268 -4.92 10.16 14.12
N CYS A 269 -3.73 10.09 13.54
CA CYS A 269 -3.49 9.55 12.21
C CYS A 269 -3.02 8.11 12.38
N MET A 270 -3.89 7.16 12.02
CA MET A 270 -3.61 5.73 12.10
C MET A 270 -3.36 5.18 10.70
N ASP A 271 -2.17 4.68 10.47
CA ASP A 271 -1.75 4.01 9.25
C ASP A 271 -1.41 2.56 9.60
N ALA A 272 -2.24 1.65 9.11
CA ALA A 272 -2.19 0.25 9.50
C ALA A 272 -2.83 -0.68 8.46
N GLY A 273 -2.08 -1.70 8.06
CA GLY A 273 -2.49 -2.70 7.08
C GLY A 273 -1.96 -4.09 7.43
N CYS A 274 -2.79 -5.11 7.20
CA CYS A 274 -2.41 -6.50 7.36
C CYS A 274 -1.97 -7.15 6.04
N GLU A 275 -1.24 -8.26 6.15
CA GLU A 275 -1.01 -9.14 5.00
C GLU A 275 -1.85 -10.42 5.12
N TRP A 276 -2.32 -10.90 3.98
CA TRP A 276 -2.94 -12.20 3.82
C TRP A 276 -2.11 -13.02 2.84
N GLU A 277 -1.53 -14.13 3.31
CA GLU A 277 -0.68 -14.99 2.47
C GLU A 277 0.39 -14.20 1.71
N CYS A 278 1.11 -13.35 2.45
CA CYS A 278 2.14 -12.43 1.97
C CYS A 278 1.66 -11.24 1.11
N TYR A 279 0.39 -11.18 0.71
CA TYR A 279 -0.16 -10.04 -0.01
C TYR A 279 -0.63 -8.96 0.95
N ALA A 280 -0.16 -7.74 0.73
CA ALA A 280 -0.35 -6.61 1.62
C ALA A 280 -1.71 -5.91 1.44
N SER A 281 -2.04 -5.08 2.42
CA SER A 281 -2.97 -3.97 2.32
C SER A 281 -2.35 -2.77 3.00
N ASP A 282 -2.76 -1.56 2.61
CA ASP A 282 -2.21 -0.31 3.14
C ASP A 282 -3.34 0.71 3.33
N VAL A 283 -3.58 1.10 4.58
CA VAL A 283 -4.77 1.89 4.89
C VAL A 283 -4.47 2.88 6.00
N THR A 284 -4.54 4.16 5.64
CA THR A 284 -4.50 5.27 6.59
C THR A 284 -5.87 5.91 6.82
N ARG A 285 -6.21 6.13 8.10
CA ARG A 285 -7.36 6.92 8.55
C ARG A 285 -6.94 7.91 9.62
N THR A 286 -7.35 9.17 9.43
CA THR A 286 -7.24 10.20 10.48
C THR A 286 -8.59 10.50 11.08
N PHE A 287 -8.66 10.56 12.42
CA PHE A 287 -9.92 10.77 13.13
C PHE A 287 -9.72 11.49 14.47
N PRO A 288 -10.73 12.24 14.95
CA PRO A 288 -10.70 12.85 16.28
C PRO A 288 -11.03 11.83 17.36
N ILE A 289 -10.24 11.87 18.45
CA ILE A 289 -10.37 10.93 19.58
C ILE A 289 -11.77 11.01 20.21
N SER A 290 -12.37 12.20 20.23
CA SER A 290 -13.71 12.43 20.81
C SER A 290 -14.88 12.04 19.89
N GLY A 291 -14.62 11.74 18.61
CA GLY A 291 -15.66 11.59 17.58
C GLY A 291 -16.24 12.92 17.06
N HIS A 292 -15.68 14.06 17.48
CA HIS A 292 -16.04 15.39 16.99
C HIS A 292 -14.77 16.14 16.58
N TRP A 293 -14.83 16.90 15.48
CA TRP A 293 -13.68 17.71 15.07
C TRP A 293 -13.27 18.68 16.18
N PRO A 294 -11.98 18.70 16.56
CA PRO A 294 -11.56 19.45 17.74
C PRO A 294 -11.38 20.94 17.49
N SER A 295 -11.35 21.35 16.22
CA SER A 295 -11.19 22.73 15.78
C SER A 295 -11.65 22.85 14.32
N GLN A 296 -11.95 24.08 13.91
CA GLN A 296 -12.23 24.41 12.52
C GLN A 296 -11.03 24.01 11.63
N GLU A 297 -9.80 24.31 12.06
CA GLU A 297 -8.57 24.02 11.33
C GLU A 297 -8.39 22.52 11.06
N ALA A 298 -8.66 21.66 12.06
CA ALA A 298 -8.61 20.21 11.90
C ALA A 298 -9.62 19.69 10.88
N GLU A 299 -10.87 20.20 10.94
CA GLU A 299 -11.92 19.82 10.01
C GLU A 299 -11.59 20.28 8.57
N GLU A 300 -11.10 21.51 8.41
CA GLU A 300 -10.70 22.05 7.11
C GLU A 300 -9.61 21.22 6.44
N ILE A 301 -8.57 20.85 7.18
CA ILE A 301 -7.46 20.05 6.65
C ILE A 301 -7.92 18.63 6.34
N TYR A 302 -8.74 18.02 7.19
CA TYR A 302 -9.30 16.69 6.93
C TYR A 302 -10.07 16.65 5.61
N TYR A 303 -11.00 17.59 5.42
CA TYR A 303 -11.82 17.61 4.21
C TYR A 303 -11.04 18.07 2.98
N LEU A 304 -9.97 18.86 3.13
CA LEU A 304 -9.04 19.12 2.04
C LEU A 304 -8.34 17.83 1.58
N VAL A 305 -7.77 17.07 2.52
CA VAL A 305 -7.11 15.78 2.21
C VAL A 305 -8.10 14.80 1.58
N ASN A 306 -9.29 14.65 2.15
CA ASN A 306 -10.34 13.78 1.59
C ASN A 306 -10.75 14.22 0.18
N ASN A 307 -10.81 15.52 -0.07
CA ASN A 307 -11.11 16.05 -1.39
C ASN A 307 -10.00 15.73 -2.40
N ILE A 308 -8.72 15.91 -2.02
CA ILE A 308 -7.58 15.51 -2.87
C ILE A 308 -7.68 14.02 -3.21
N LEU A 309 -7.89 13.16 -2.21
CA LEU A 309 -8.06 11.70 -2.39
C LEU A 309 -9.14 11.40 -3.42
N ARG A 310 -10.35 11.95 -3.22
CA ARG A 310 -11.51 11.69 -4.11
C ARG A 310 -11.26 12.15 -5.55
N VAL A 311 -10.62 13.30 -5.75
CA VAL A 311 -10.26 13.79 -7.09
C VAL A 311 -9.25 12.86 -7.75
N CYS A 312 -8.17 12.54 -7.04
CA CYS A 312 -7.09 11.70 -7.56
C CYS A 312 -7.60 10.30 -7.92
N VAL A 313 -8.32 9.63 -7.00
CA VAL A 313 -8.96 8.32 -7.27
C VAL A 313 -9.95 8.42 -8.42
N GLY A 314 -10.74 9.49 -8.50
CA GLY A 314 -11.77 9.68 -9.53
C GLY A 314 -11.23 9.67 -10.96
N ILE A 315 -9.97 10.07 -11.16
CA ILE A 315 -9.35 10.11 -12.49
C ILE A 315 -8.50 8.88 -12.83
N LEU A 316 -8.16 8.01 -11.87
CA LEU A 316 -7.29 6.85 -12.12
C LEU A 316 -7.96 5.86 -13.07
N LYS A 317 -7.26 5.51 -14.15
CA LYS A 317 -7.66 4.50 -15.15
C LYS A 317 -6.44 4.14 -15.99
N PRO A 318 -6.52 3.11 -16.86
CA PRO A 318 -5.43 2.81 -17.78
C PRO A 318 -5.00 4.02 -18.61
N GLY A 319 -3.70 4.21 -18.77
CA GLY A 319 -3.08 5.31 -19.51
C GLY A 319 -2.88 6.62 -18.73
N VAL A 320 -3.36 6.72 -17.49
CA VAL A 320 -3.11 7.90 -16.63
C VAL A 320 -1.66 7.88 -16.13
N ASN A 321 -1.00 9.02 -16.19
CA ASN A 321 0.35 9.21 -15.64
C ASN A 321 0.26 9.57 -14.15
N TYR A 322 0.67 8.63 -13.29
CA TYR A 322 0.57 8.78 -11.83
C TYR A 322 1.36 9.99 -11.30
N ARG A 323 2.44 10.41 -11.96
CA ARG A 323 3.14 11.67 -11.61
C ARG A 323 2.31 12.91 -11.85
N GLY A 324 1.54 12.92 -12.94
CA GLY A 324 0.57 13.98 -13.19
C GLY A 324 -0.44 14.07 -12.06
N VAL A 325 -0.87 12.92 -11.53
CA VAL A 325 -1.81 12.86 -10.40
C VAL A 325 -1.15 13.35 -9.10
N ASN A 326 0.12 13.00 -8.86
CA ASN A 326 0.90 13.56 -7.76
C ASN A 326 0.99 15.10 -7.86
N PHE A 327 1.36 15.62 -9.03
CA PHE A 327 1.39 17.06 -9.28
C PHE A 327 0.02 17.73 -9.06
N LEU A 328 -1.07 17.08 -9.50
CA LEU A 328 -2.45 17.55 -9.27
C LEU A 328 -2.77 17.67 -7.78
N ALA A 329 -2.35 16.73 -6.94
CA ALA A 329 -2.53 16.81 -5.49
C ALA A 329 -1.88 18.06 -4.90
N HIS A 330 -0.64 18.36 -5.30
CA HIS A 330 0.06 19.59 -4.92
C HIS A 330 -0.62 20.86 -5.46
N GLN A 331 -1.14 20.82 -6.68
CA GLN A 331 -1.86 21.95 -7.27
C GLN A 331 -3.14 22.27 -6.49
N ILE A 332 -3.89 21.25 -6.07
CA ILE A 332 -5.09 21.40 -5.23
C ILE A 332 -4.70 21.96 -3.85
N LEU A 333 -3.67 21.39 -3.22
CA LEU A 333 -3.12 21.84 -1.94
C LEU A 333 -2.78 23.33 -1.97
N VAL A 334 -1.96 23.77 -2.93
CA VAL A 334 -1.53 25.17 -3.05
C VAL A 334 -2.72 26.12 -3.22
N ARG A 335 -3.66 25.79 -4.11
CA ARG A 335 -4.86 26.60 -4.34
C ARG A 335 -5.75 26.71 -3.10
N CYS A 336 -5.89 25.63 -2.34
CA CYS A 336 -6.70 25.64 -1.11
C CYS A 336 -5.98 26.37 0.02
N PHE A 337 -4.66 26.23 0.14
CA PHE A 337 -3.87 26.95 1.14
C PHE A 337 -3.83 28.46 0.90
N LEU A 338 -3.83 28.91 -0.36
CA LEU A 338 -4.02 30.33 -0.69
C LEU A 338 -5.41 30.83 -0.24
N LYS A 339 -6.46 30.02 -0.38
CA LYS A 339 -7.82 30.36 0.09
C LYS A 339 -7.93 30.40 1.61
N LEU A 340 -7.26 29.48 2.30
CA LEU A 340 -7.18 29.46 3.77
C LEU A 340 -6.25 30.55 4.32
N GLY A 341 -5.46 31.19 3.44
CA GLY A 341 -4.47 32.20 3.81
C GLY A 341 -3.21 31.63 4.47
N ILE A 342 -3.00 30.31 4.42
CA ILE A 342 -1.77 29.63 4.88
C ILE A 342 -0.61 29.99 3.95
N PHE A 343 -0.88 29.97 2.65
CA PHE A 343 0.00 30.56 1.65
C PHE A 343 -0.43 32.00 1.33
N HIS A 344 0.55 32.85 1.02
CA HIS A 344 0.35 34.25 0.59
C HIS A 344 1.50 34.73 -0.29
N ASN A 345 1.42 35.94 -0.84
CA ASN A 345 2.49 36.62 -1.59
C ASN A 345 3.10 35.82 -2.76
N GLY A 346 2.31 34.98 -3.41
CA GLY A 346 2.73 34.21 -4.59
C GLY A 346 1.54 33.64 -5.36
N SER A 347 1.73 33.46 -6.65
CA SER A 347 0.85 32.69 -7.53
C SER A 347 0.96 31.19 -7.24
N VAL A 348 0.01 30.41 -7.77
CA VAL A 348 0.04 28.95 -7.66
C VAL A 348 1.31 28.40 -8.30
N GLU A 349 1.68 28.95 -9.46
CA GLU A 349 2.83 28.57 -10.25
C GLU A 349 4.14 28.85 -9.52
N GLU A 350 4.31 30.04 -8.92
CA GLU A 350 5.50 30.39 -8.14
C GLU A 350 5.69 29.49 -6.91
N ILE A 351 4.61 29.19 -6.19
CA ILE A 351 4.66 28.33 -4.98
C ILE A 351 4.99 26.88 -5.34
N LEU A 352 4.45 26.36 -6.45
CA LEU A 352 4.74 25.02 -6.96
C LEU A 352 6.19 24.92 -7.45
N GLN A 353 6.63 25.89 -8.25
CA GLN A 353 8.00 25.94 -8.77
C GLN A 353 9.03 26.08 -7.65
N ALA A 354 8.72 26.83 -6.60
CA ALA A 354 9.57 26.91 -5.42
C ALA A 354 9.60 25.60 -4.63
N GLY A 355 8.64 24.70 -4.80
CA GLY A 355 8.54 23.47 -4.01
C GLY A 355 8.04 23.67 -2.59
N THR A 356 7.47 24.83 -2.27
CA THR A 356 7.03 25.16 -0.90
C THR A 356 5.93 24.21 -0.40
N SER A 357 5.13 23.64 -1.30
CA SER A 357 4.11 22.65 -0.93
C SER A 357 4.66 21.35 -0.34
N LEU A 358 5.94 21.00 -0.62
CA LEU A 358 6.59 19.79 -0.10
C LEU A 358 6.75 19.82 1.42
N VAL A 359 6.74 20.99 2.05
CA VAL A 359 6.79 21.06 3.53
C VAL A 359 5.52 20.50 4.18
N PHE A 360 4.40 20.49 3.45
CA PHE A 360 3.10 20.03 3.92
C PHE A 360 2.71 18.67 3.35
N LEU A 361 3.12 18.34 2.12
CA LEU A 361 2.97 17.03 1.50
C LEU A 361 4.36 16.56 1.03
N PRO A 362 5.19 16.01 1.94
CA PRO A 362 6.60 15.70 1.67
C PRO A 362 6.83 14.35 0.97
N HIS A 363 5.87 13.44 1.04
CA HIS A 363 5.94 12.12 0.42
C HIS A 363 5.20 12.10 -0.92
N GLY A 364 5.37 11.01 -1.67
CA GLY A 364 4.64 10.81 -2.91
C GLY A 364 3.16 10.51 -2.64
N LEU A 365 2.29 10.76 -3.62
CA LEU A 365 0.86 10.49 -3.53
C LEU A 365 0.51 9.01 -3.29
N GLY A 366 1.41 8.09 -3.60
CA GLY A 366 1.25 6.66 -3.38
C GLY A 366 2.28 5.83 -4.13
N HIS A 367 2.14 4.52 -4.03
CA HIS A 367 3.08 3.51 -4.54
C HIS A 367 2.34 2.27 -5.06
N HIS A 368 3.05 1.40 -5.77
CA HIS A 368 2.54 0.05 -6.08
C HIS A 368 2.42 -0.76 -4.78
N MET A 369 1.45 -1.67 -4.74
CA MET A 369 1.22 -2.58 -3.61
C MET A 369 0.87 -3.99 -4.10
N GLY A 370 1.34 -5.01 -3.36
CA GLY A 370 1.19 -6.42 -3.73
C GLY A 370 1.83 -7.33 -2.70
N LEU A 371 2.87 -8.08 -3.05
CA LEU A 371 3.61 -8.94 -2.10
C LEU A 371 4.45 -8.17 -1.08
N GLU A 372 4.71 -6.89 -1.37
CA GLU A 372 5.22 -5.92 -0.41
C GLU A 372 4.24 -4.74 -0.33
N VAL A 373 4.26 -4.03 0.80
CA VAL A 373 3.51 -2.78 0.95
C VAL A 373 3.97 -1.74 -0.08
N HIS A 374 5.28 -1.50 -0.15
CA HIS A 374 5.95 -0.81 -1.23
C HIS A 374 6.40 -1.84 -2.27
N ASP A 375 5.49 -2.22 -3.16
CA ASP A 375 5.75 -3.28 -4.13
C ASP A 375 6.71 -2.85 -5.23
N VAL A 376 7.35 -3.85 -5.80
CA VAL A 376 8.25 -3.67 -6.94
C VAL A 376 7.45 -3.32 -8.18
N SER A 377 8.10 -2.62 -9.10
CA SER A 377 7.60 -2.45 -10.45
C SER A 377 8.76 -2.16 -11.37
N GLY A 378 8.71 -2.67 -12.60
CA GLY A 378 9.62 -2.16 -13.63
C GLY A 378 9.21 -0.77 -14.14
N ARG A 379 8.07 -0.23 -13.68
CA ARG A 379 7.53 1.10 -13.98
C ARG A 379 7.28 1.89 -12.68
N PRO A 380 8.30 2.57 -12.15
CA PRO A 380 8.15 3.35 -10.92
C PRO A 380 7.13 4.49 -11.09
N LEU A 381 6.20 4.65 -10.13
CA LEU A 381 5.11 5.63 -10.22
C LEU A 381 5.55 7.09 -10.09
N ILE A 382 6.46 7.37 -9.15
CA ILE A 382 6.85 8.74 -8.79
C ILE A 382 8.35 8.96 -8.99
N TYR A 383 9.19 8.14 -8.36
CA TYR A 383 10.65 8.31 -8.35
C TYR A 383 11.33 7.32 -9.28
N HIS A 384 12.31 7.76 -10.08
CA HIS A 384 12.97 6.90 -11.07
C HIS A 384 14.37 6.48 -10.68
N THR A 385 15.08 7.23 -9.83
CA THR A 385 16.51 6.98 -9.61
C THR A 385 16.94 7.00 -8.14
N ARG A 386 18.10 6.38 -7.88
CA ARG A 386 18.78 6.50 -6.58
C ARG A 386 19.21 7.94 -6.29
N GLU A 387 19.44 8.77 -7.32
CA GLU A 387 19.71 10.20 -7.13
C GLU A 387 18.49 10.96 -6.60
N ASP A 388 17.27 10.65 -7.08
CA ASP A 388 16.02 11.23 -6.56
C ASP A 388 15.86 11.00 -5.04
N MET A 389 16.26 9.82 -4.58
CA MET A 389 16.21 9.43 -3.17
C MET A 389 17.32 10.08 -2.32
N ALA A 390 18.50 10.31 -2.89
CA ALA A 390 19.61 10.98 -2.22
C ALA A 390 19.37 12.48 -2.02
N ALA A 391 18.70 13.14 -2.97
CA ALA A 391 18.32 14.55 -2.86
C ALA A 391 17.40 14.86 -1.67
N ARG A 392 16.61 13.88 -1.20
CA ARG A 392 15.71 14.00 -0.05
C ARG A 392 16.40 14.18 1.31
N GLN A 393 17.72 13.96 1.40
CA GLN A 393 18.46 14.07 2.66
C GLN A 393 18.80 15.54 3.03
N HIS A 394 18.59 16.49 2.13
CA HIS A 394 18.90 17.90 2.35
C HIS A 394 17.61 18.69 2.63
N LEU A 395 17.65 19.65 3.57
CA LEU A 395 16.53 20.54 3.91
C LEU A 395 16.90 21.99 3.56
N PRO A 396 16.05 22.73 2.83
CA PRO A 396 14.85 22.28 2.12
C PRO A 396 15.25 21.33 1.00
N ALA A 397 14.41 20.32 0.69
CA ALA A 397 14.73 19.34 -0.35
C ALA A 397 15.03 20.07 -1.67
N PRO A 398 16.29 20.06 -2.17
CA PRO A 398 16.65 20.82 -3.36
C PRO A 398 15.98 20.21 -4.59
N ASP A 399 15.39 21.10 -5.40
CA ASP A 399 14.98 20.95 -6.79
C ASP A 399 14.07 19.74 -7.15
N VAL A 400 12.81 19.84 -6.71
CA VAL A 400 11.52 19.76 -7.44
C VAL A 400 11.39 19.12 -8.84
N GLY A 401 12.24 18.20 -9.28
CA GLY A 401 11.92 17.35 -10.45
C GLY A 401 10.53 16.69 -10.37
N VAL A 402 10.07 16.44 -9.14
CA VAL A 402 8.76 15.88 -8.76
C VAL A 402 7.59 16.86 -8.93
N LEU A 403 7.83 18.18 -8.88
CA LEU A 403 6.81 19.23 -9.03
C LEU A 403 6.93 19.98 -10.37
N ILE A 404 7.72 19.48 -11.31
CA ILE A 404 7.64 19.91 -12.71
C ILE A 404 6.24 19.54 -13.23
N LYS A 405 5.58 20.46 -13.93
CA LYS A 405 4.27 20.21 -14.54
C LYS A 405 4.32 18.95 -15.41
N GLN A 406 3.65 17.89 -14.96
CA GLN A 406 3.51 16.62 -15.69
C GLN A 406 2.14 16.52 -16.35
N PRO A 407 2.02 15.92 -17.55
CA PRO A 407 0.72 15.64 -18.14
C PRO A 407 -0.01 14.57 -17.31
N LEU A 408 -1.33 14.69 -17.17
CA LEU A 408 -2.16 13.68 -16.50
C LEU A 408 -2.35 12.42 -17.35
N VAL A 409 -2.20 12.55 -18.67
CA VAL A 409 -2.22 11.43 -19.62
C VAL A 409 -0.77 11.08 -19.96
N ALA A 410 -0.45 9.79 -19.92
CA ALA A 410 0.89 9.32 -20.27
C ALA A 410 1.19 9.55 -21.75
N ASN A 411 2.42 9.96 -22.06
CA ASN A 411 2.85 10.14 -23.45
C ASN A 411 3.20 8.80 -24.10
N LYS A 412 3.63 7.83 -23.29
CA LYS A 412 3.93 6.46 -23.69
C LYS A 412 3.16 5.48 -22.80
N ALA A 413 2.78 4.33 -23.35
CA ALA A 413 2.11 3.29 -22.57
C ALA A 413 2.92 2.87 -21.33
N SER A 414 4.25 2.80 -21.45
CA SER A 414 5.17 2.47 -20.34
C SER A 414 5.18 3.48 -19.19
N GLU A 415 4.58 4.66 -19.36
CA GLU A 415 4.50 5.72 -18.33
C GLU A 415 3.11 5.77 -17.68
N GLY A 416 2.13 5.06 -18.23
CA GLY A 416 0.75 5.05 -17.77
C GLY A 416 0.45 3.87 -16.85
N LEU A 417 -0.59 4.03 -16.03
CA LEU A 417 -1.20 2.92 -15.30
C LEU A 417 -1.78 1.89 -16.29
N GLU A 418 -1.78 0.62 -15.89
CA GLU A 418 -2.35 -0.49 -16.64
C GLU A 418 -3.37 -1.27 -15.80
N SER A 419 -4.28 -1.96 -16.49
CA SER A 419 -5.21 -2.87 -15.83
C SER A 419 -4.46 -3.94 -15.05
N GLY A 420 -4.95 -4.29 -13.86
CA GLY A 420 -4.30 -5.21 -12.93
C GLY A 420 -3.25 -4.56 -12.01
N MET A 421 -2.85 -3.31 -12.24
CA MET A 421 -2.04 -2.59 -11.25
C MET A 421 -2.87 -2.29 -9.98
N ILE A 422 -2.24 -2.44 -8.82
CA ILE A 422 -2.78 -1.97 -7.54
C ILE A 422 -1.85 -0.92 -6.98
N VAL A 423 -2.39 0.26 -6.71
CA VAL A 423 -1.66 1.42 -6.21
C VAL A 423 -2.37 2.02 -5.00
N THR A 424 -1.61 2.54 -4.03
CA THR A 424 -2.18 3.38 -2.97
C THR A 424 -2.51 4.76 -3.53
N VAL A 425 -3.44 5.47 -2.89
CA VAL A 425 -3.62 6.92 -3.05
C VAL A 425 -3.77 7.49 -1.66
N GLU A 426 -2.74 8.19 -1.20
CA GLU A 426 -2.51 8.52 0.22
C GLU A 426 -2.15 10.00 0.44
N PRO A 427 -2.92 10.98 -0.07
CA PRO A 427 -2.60 12.38 0.19
C PRO A 427 -2.53 12.65 1.69
N GLY A 428 -1.51 13.42 2.10
CA GLY A 428 -1.29 13.83 3.47
C GLY A 428 -0.93 15.32 3.59
N ILE A 429 -1.42 15.97 4.63
CA ILE A 429 -1.05 17.34 4.99
C ILE A 429 -0.53 17.35 6.41
N TYR A 430 0.73 17.77 6.58
CA TYR A 430 1.43 17.74 7.86
C TYR A 430 1.96 19.11 8.25
N PHE A 431 1.81 19.44 9.53
CA PHE A 431 2.31 20.63 10.18
C PHE A 431 3.49 20.26 11.08
N ASN A 432 4.55 19.70 10.47
CA ASN A 432 5.74 19.28 11.19
C ASN A 432 6.57 20.50 11.64
N LYS A 433 6.56 20.78 12.95
CA LYS A 433 7.20 21.98 13.52
C LYS A 433 8.70 22.09 13.20
N PRO A 434 9.55 21.06 13.42
CA PRO A 434 10.95 21.12 13.04
C PRO A 434 11.18 21.51 11.57
N ILE A 435 10.52 20.83 10.63
CA ILE A 435 10.70 21.08 9.20
C ILE A 435 10.18 22.48 8.83
N LEU A 436 8.99 22.86 9.29
CA LEU A 436 8.43 24.19 9.05
C LEU A 436 9.34 25.31 9.57
N SER A 437 10.05 25.09 10.68
CA SER A 437 10.99 26.07 11.23
C SER A 437 12.17 26.34 10.29
N GLU A 438 12.62 25.36 9.51
CA GLU A 438 13.67 25.55 8.50
C GLU A 438 13.13 26.28 7.27
N TYR A 439 11.96 25.91 6.77
CA TYR A 439 11.35 26.58 5.62
C TYR A 439 11.05 28.06 5.90
N ARG A 440 10.73 28.44 7.15
CA ARG A 440 10.53 29.84 7.56
C ARG A 440 11.80 30.70 7.53
N LYS A 441 12.98 30.11 7.39
CA LYS A 441 14.27 30.83 7.39
C LYS A 441 14.79 31.12 5.98
N ILE A 442 14.22 30.50 4.95
CA ILE A 442 14.82 30.40 3.62
C ILE A 442 13.89 30.98 2.55
N GLU A 443 14.41 31.87 1.70
CA GLU A 443 13.68 32.35 0.52
C GLU A 443 13.76 31.34 -0.64
N PRO A 444 12.73 31.23 -1.50
CA PRO A 444 11.49 32.02 -1.48
C PRO A 444 10.40 31.48 -0.54
N HIS A 445 10.63 30.33 0.12
CA HIS A 445 9.62 29.66 0.95
C HIS A 445 9.06 30.54 2.07
N ARG A 446 9.93 31.27 2.76
CA ARG A 446 9.57 32.20 3.84
C ARG A 446 8.52 33.21 3.38
N SER A 447 8.71 33.82 2.21
CA SER A 447 7.78 34.82 1.66
C SER A 447 6.39 34.25 1.40
N PHE A 448 6.31 32.95 1.05
CA PHE A 448 5.05 32.28 0.77
C PHE A 448 4.31 31.77 2.01
N LEU A 449 4.94 31.70 3.19
CA LEU A 449 4.32 31.17 4.41
C LEU A 449 3.74 32.29 5.28
N ASN A 450 2.42 32.31 5.47
CA ASN A 450 1.78 33.24 6.40
C ASN A 450 1.84 32.68 7.82
N THR A 451 2.92 32.99 8.54
CA THR A 451 3.17 32.49 9.91
C THR A 451 1.98 32.68 10.85
N LYS A 452 1.32 33.84 10.80
CA LYS A 452 0.19 34.15 11.70
C LYS A 452 -0.99 33.20 11.47
N VAL A 453 -1.30 32.89 10.21
CA VAL A 453 -2.38 31.95 9.88
C VAL A 453 -1.93 30.52 10.14
N LEU A 454 -0.73 30.15 9.69
CA LEU A 454 -0.14 28.83 9.80
C LEU A 454 -0.01 28.35 11.25
N ASP A 455 0.35 29.24 12.18
CA ASP A 455 0.52 28.88 13.61
C ASP A 455 -0.78 28.32 14.22
N ARG A 456 -1.95 28.71 13.69
CA ARG A 456 -3.26 28.17 14.10
C ARG A 456 -3.46 26.71 13.68
N TYR A 457 -2.74 26.21 12.68
CA TYR A 457 -2.88 24.83 12.20
C TYR A 457 -1.86 23.89 12.84
N LEU A 458 -0.85 24.41 13.55
CA LEU A 458 0.23 23.59 14.09
C LEU A 458 -0.28 22.48 15.00
N HIS A 459 -1.35 22.69 15.78
CA HIS A 459 -1.90 21.68 16.69
C HIS A 459 -2.53 20.48 15.98
N VAL A 460 -2.92 20.62 14.71
CA VAL A 460 -3.48 19.53 13.89
C VAL A 460 -2.48 18.38 13.79
N GLY A 461 -1.17 18.69 13.76
CA GLY A 461 -0.13 17.69 13.57
C GLY A 461 -0.11 17.22 12.13
N GLY A 462 -0.96 16.26 11.77
CA GLY A 462 -1.05 15.76 10.41
C GLY A 462 -2.36 15.04 10.12
N VAL A 463 -2.75 15.05 8.85
CA VAL A 463 -3.88 14.28 8.35
C VAL A 463 -3.44 13.54 7.09
N ARG A 464 -3.60 12.22 7.08
CA ARG A 464 -3.48 11.37 5.89
C ARG A 464 -4.74 10.52 5.76
N ILE A 465 -5.17 10.29 4.52
CA ILE A 465 -6.26 9.37 4.18
C ILE A 465 -5.82 8.60 2.97
N GLU A 466 -5.86 7.27 3.07
CA GLU A 466 -5.28 6.38 2.07
C GLU A 466 -6.21 5.24 1.73
N ASP A 467 -6.31 4.96 0.44
CA ASP A 467 -7.06 3.83 -0.10
C ASP A 467 -6.20 3.05 -1.12
N ASP A 468 -6.43 1.75 -1.15
CA ASP A 468 -5.87 0.78 -2.10
C ASP A 468 -6.74 0.71 -3.35
N ILE A 469 -6.17 1.04 -4.51
CA ILE A 469 -6.90 1.21 -5.77
C ILE A 469 -6.42 0.20 -6.81
N LEU A 470 -7.33 -0.69 -7.23
CA LEU A 470 -7.15 -1.58 -8.37
C LEU A 470 -7.50 -0.84 -9.66
N ILE A 471 -6.58 -0.79 -10.62
CA ILE A 471 -6.84 -0.30 -11.96
C ILE A 471 -7.51 -1.41 -12.77
N THR A 472 -8.65 -1.09 -13.37
CA THR A 472 -9.44 -2.00 -14.20
C THR A 472 -9.45 -1.52 -15.64
N ASP A 473 -9.86 -2.37 -16.59
CA ASP A 473 -9.88 -2.03 -18.02
C ASP A 473 -10.62 -0.73 -18.36
N LYS A 474 -11.62 -0.37 -17.54
CA LYS A 474 -12.50 0.79 -17.77
C LYS A 474 -12.30 1.91 -16.75
N GLY A 475 -11.43 1.74 -15.75
CA GLY A 475 -11.30 2.70 -14.65
C GLY A 475 -10.52 2.16 -13.48
N ASN A 476 -11.14 2.23 -12.30
CA ASN A 476 -10.60 1.67 -11.08
C ASN A 476 -11.69 1.15 -10.14
N GLU A 477 -11.29 0.27 -9.23
CA GLU A 477 -12.03 -0.25 -8.08
C GLU A 477 -11.27 0.14 -6.81
N ASN A 478 -11.96 0.73 -5.82
CA ASN A 478 -11.38 0.99 -4.50
C ASN A 478 -11.56 -0.25 -3.63
N LEU A 479 -10.46 -0.89 -3.24
CA LEU A 479 -10.45 -2.11 -2.43
C LEU A 479 -10.65 -1.81 -0.94
N THR A 480 -10.39 -0.58 -0.53
CA THR A 480 -10.44 -0.17 0.87
C THR A 480 -11.85 0.19 1.31
N THR A 481 -12.38 -0.62 2.23
CA THR A 481 -13.72 -0.41 2.82
C THR A 481 -13.68 0.14 4.25
N ALA A 482 -12.47 0.50 4.73
CA ALA A 482 -12.28 1.06 6.06
C ALA A 482 -13.07 2.38 6.22
N PRO A 483 -13.86 2.57 7.31
CA PRO A 483 -14.67 3.76 7.50
C PRO A 483 -13.83 5.05 7.45
N LYS A 484 -14.33 6.08 6.77
CA LYS A 484 -13.80 7.44 6.74
C LYS A 484 -14.91 8.48 6.85
N GLY A 485 -14.53 9.74 6.97
CA GLY A 485 -15.41 10.90 7.03
C GLY A 485 -16.45 10.81 8.14
N GLU A 486 -17.63 11.36 7.87
CA GLU A 486 -18.74 11.39 8.82
C GLU A 486 -19.16 9.98 9.29
N PHE A 487 -19.01 8.97 8.45
CA PHE A 487 -19.36 7.60 8.83
C PHE A 487 -18.42 7.06 9.91
N ALA A 488 -17.10 7.33 9.82
CA ALA A 488 -16.16 6.99 10.90
C ALA A 488 -16.50 7.73 12.20
N LEU A 489 -16.90 9.00 12.12
CA LEU A 489 -17.27 9.78 13.31
C LEU A 489 -18.53 9.22 14.00
N LYS A 490 -19.54 8.83 13.22
CA LYS A 490 -20.74 8.14 13.75
C LYS A 490 -20.39 6.85 14.49
N ILE A 491 -19.45 6.06 13.97
CA ILE A 491 -18.96 4.85 14.65
C ILE A 491 -18.31 5.21 15.99
N ILE A 492 -17.42 6.20 16.01
CA ILE A 492 -16.75 6.63 17.25
C ILE A 492 -17.78 7.07 18.30
N ARG A 493 -18.80 7.82 17.89
CA ARG A 493 -19.87 8.31 18.77
C ARG A 493 -20.86 7.24 19.20
N GLY A 494 -20.91 6.10 18.50
CA GLY A 494 -21.88 5.03 18.74
C GLY A 494 -23.26 5.34 18.16
N ASP A 495 -23.33 6.21 17.15
CA ASP A 495 -24.57 6.63 16.49
C ASP A 495 -25.06 5.62 15.45
N VAL A 496 -24.26 4.59 15.17
CA VAL A 496 -24.55 3.53 14.20
C VAL A 496 -24.25 2.17 14.82
N ASP A 497 -25.00 1.17 14.37
CA ASP A 497 -24.73 -0.23 14.70
C ASP A 497 -23.29 -0.62 14.32
N GLU A 498 -22.63 -1.43 15.15
CA GLU A 498 -21.24 -1.83 14.94
C GLU A 498 -21.02 -2.56 13.62
N HIS A 499 -22.05 -3.22 13.09
CA HIS A 499 -22.06 -3.96 11.82
C HIS A 499 -22.63 -3.15 10.65
N ALA A 500 -23.03 -1.89 10.86
CA ALA A 500 -23.54 -1.04 9.79
C ALA A 500 -22.52 -0.92 8.65
N LYS A 501 -22.95 -1.18 7.42
CA LYS A 501 -22.13 -0.92 6.23
C LYS A 501 -22.01 0.58 6.00
N ALA A 502 -20.83 1.02 5.55
CA ALA A 502 -20.68 2.39 5.10
C ALA A 502 -21.68 2.66 3.97
N PRO A 503 -22.33 3.83 3.94
CA PRO A 503 -23.09 4.22 2.76
C PRO A 503 -22.17 4.21 1.54
N CYS A 504 -22.70 3.80 0.39
CA CYS A 504 -21.95 3.89 -0.86
C CYS A 504 -21.63 5.36 -1.11
N GLU A 505 -20.36 5.75 -1.03
CA GLU A 505 -19.95 7.09 -1.44
C GLU A 505 -20.17 7.21 -2.94
N GLU A 506 -20.91 8.23 -3.37
CA GLU A 506 -21.02 8.55 -4.78
C GLU A 506 -19.63 8.83 -5.35
N ARG A 507 -19.26 8.05 -6.37
CA ARG A 507 -18.02 8.25 -7.12
C ARG A 507 -18.06 9.66 -7.68
N MET A 508 -17.04 10.45 -7.38
CA MET A 508 -16.94 11.78 -7.95
C MET A 508 -16.69 11.64 -9.45
N VAL A 509 -17.61 12.15 -10.27
CA VAL A 509 -17.44 12.15 -11.72
C VAL A 509 -16.48 13.26 -12.08
N VAL A 510 -15.25 12.88 -12.43
CA VAL A 510 -14.15 13.80 -12.70
C VAL A 510 -13.42 13.35 -13.94
N THR A 511 -13.01 14.30 -14.77
CA THR A 511 -12.06 14.06 -15.87
C THR A 511 -10.74 14.77 -15.58
N PRO A 512 -9.63 14.39 -16.23
CA PRO A 512 -8.36 15.11 -16.10
C PRO A 512 -8.50 16.63 -16.31
N GLU A 513 -9.39 17.06 -17.20
CA GLU A 513 -9.63 18.46 -17.54
C GLU A 513 -10.40 19.21 -16.45
N THR A 514 -11.36 18.54 -15.79
CA THR A 514 -12.22 19.16 -14.77
C THR A 514 -11.73 18.93 -13.34
N ALA A 515 -10.66 18.16 -13.15
CA ALA A 515 -10.19 17.70 -11.84
C ALA A 515 -9.90 18.84 -10.87
N VAL A 516 -9.11 19.83 -11.29
CA VAL A 516 -8.77 20.98 -10.44
C VAL A 516 -10.01 21.78 -10.08
N GLU A 517 -10.85 22.12 -11.05
CA GLU A 517 -12.04 22.94 -10.82
C GLU A 517 -13.02 22.23 -9.88
N THR A 518 -13.27 20.93 -10.13
CA THR A 518 -14.13 20.09 -9.28
C THR A 518 -13.62 20.05 -7.84
N ALA A 519 -12.30 19.87 -7.67
CA ALA A 519 -11.66 19.90 -6.36
C ALA A 519 -11.92 21.23 -5.63
N ILE A 520 -11.71 22.36 -6.32
CA ILE A 520 -11.83 23.68 -5.72
C ILE A 520 -13.29 24.02 -5.37
N ILE A 521 -14.25 23.66 -6.22
CA ILE A 521 -15.67 23.87 -5.95
C ILE A 521 -16.11 23.02 -4.76
N SER A 522 -15.75 21.73 -4.74
CA SER A 522 -16.05 20.80 -3.64
C SER A 522 -15.49 21.31 -2.32
N PHE A 523 -14.21 21.70 -2.28
CA PHE A 523 -13.58 22.27 -1.10
C PHE A 523 -14.27 23.56 -0.64
N LYS A 524 -14.59 24.48 -1.56
CA LYS A 524 -15.27 25.74 -1.22
C LYS A 524 -16.63 25.51 -0.56
N LEU A 525 -17.44 24.59 -1.11
CA LEU A 525 -18.74 24.24 -0.54
C LEU A 525 -18.60 23.63 0.85
N HIS A 526 -17.60 22.75 1.03
CA HIS A 526 -17.36 22.12 2.32
C HIS A 526 -16.86 23.14 3.36
N HIS A 527 -15.88 23.96 3.00
CA HIS A 527 -15.35 25.03 3.85
C HIS A 527 -16.44 26.03 4.27
N GLN A 528 -17.34 26.43 3.36
CA GLN A 528 -18.48 27.29 3.72
C GLN A 528 -19.41 26.64 4.77
N ARG A 529 -19.65 25.33 4.67
CA ARG A 529 -20.45 24.59 5.66
C ARG A 529 -19.74 24.48 7.01
N ILE A 530 -18.42 24.26 7.00
CA ILE A 530 -17.58 24.29 8.20
C ILE A 530 -17.71 25.67 8.86
N CYS A 531 -17.39 26.75 8.15
CA CYS A 531 -17.43 28.11 8.69
C CYS A 531 -18.78 28.45 9.30
N ARG A 532 -19.90 28.14 8.62
CA ARG A 532 -21.25 28.39 9.17
C ARG A 532 -21.49 27.64 10.48
N ARG A 533 -21.15 26.34 10.52
CA ARG A 533 -21.34 25.50 11.71
C ARG A 533 -20.53 25.99 12.90
N TRP A 534 -19.28 26.39 12.67
CA TRP A 534 -18.42 26.92 13.72
C TRP A 534 -18.86 28.32 14.17
N GLN A 535 -19.35 29.18 13.26
CA GLN A 535 -19.95 30.46 13.62
C GLN A 535 -21.21 30.29 14.49
N GLU A 536 -22.09 29.35 14.12
CA GLU A 536 -23.30 29.03 14.89
C GLU A 536 -22.96 28.44 16.27
N SER A 537 -21.90 27.61 16.38
CA SER A 537 -21.47 27.03 17.67
C SER A 537 -20.86 28.03 18.66
N VAL A 538 -20.34 29.15 18.15
CA VAL A 538 -19.82 30.26 18.96
C VAL A 538 -20.96 31.19 19.41
N TYR A 539 -22.14 31.11 18.77
CA TYR A 539 -23.33 31.91 19.08
C TYR A 539 -24.38 31.05 19.81
N ASP A 540 -24.19 30.83 21.11
CA ASP A 540 -25.22 30.27 22.01
C ASP A 540 -25.85 31.41 22.82
N PRO A 541 -27.01 31.96 22.41
CA PRO A 541 -27.68 33.04 23.13
C PRO A 541 -28.23 32.59 24.51
N VAL A 542 -28.22 31.29 24.82
CA VAL A 542 -28.73 30.76 26.09
C VAL A 542 -27.67 30.83 27.21
N LYS A 543 -26.38 31.01 26.88
CA LYS A 543 -25.32 31.14 27.90
C LYS A 543 -25.04 32.56 28.39
N GLU A 544 -25.53 33.60 27.72
CA GLU A 544 -25.42 34.99 28.21
C GLU A 544 -26.55 35.41 29.16
N CYS A 545 -27.66 34.67 29.22
CA CYS A 545 -28.79 35.02 30.11
C CYS A 545 -28.74 34.42 31.53
N SER A 546 -27.76 33.58 31.86
CA SER A 546 -27.67 32.95 33.20
C SER A 546 -26.50 33.43 34.07
N LEU A 547 -25.88 34.56 33.73
CA LEU A 547 -24.84 35.22 34.56
C LEU A 547 -25.21 36.65 34.99
N VAL A 548 -26.45 37.08 34.76
CA VAL A 548 -27.01 38.32 35.31
C VAL A 548 -28.43 38.07 35.81
N SER A 549 -28.55 37.49 37.00
CA SER A 549 -29.72 37.64 37.89
C SER A 549 -29.33 37.30 39.31
#